data_AF-A0A6S6T4T4-F1
#
_entry.id   AF-A0A6S6T4T4-F1
#
_cell.length_a   1.000
_cell.length_b   1.000
_cell.length_c   1.000
_cell.angle_alpha   90.00
_cell.angle_beta   90.00
_cell.angle_gamma   90.00
#
_symmetry.space_group_name_H-M   'P 1'
#
loop_
_entity.id
_entity.type
_entity.pdbx_description
1 polymer ?
#
loop_
_entity_poly.entity_id
_entity_poly.type
_entity_poly.pdbx_seq_one_letter_code
_entity_poly.pdbx_strand_id
1 'polypeptide(L)'
;MAETDTQADDFISRWQDKDGTEQSNLQLFLTELCELLAVDKPVPAAADNTENAYVFERRVDMAQYDGQVNRGFIDLYRRDCFVLEGKQSNKKLDSGGWNKAMLRAYEQADAYIRAMPVEEGKPPFLIVTDVGRSIELFSEFSRSGSTYIPFPDSSSHRLKLEALRYPETRAMLAAIWADPESLDPSKRSAKVTRAIANHLAGLAKSLEKFHSAEVVGTFLMRCLFTMFAEDVGLLPKDSFTDLLERLHDKPESFAPAVQHLWTLMNAGGYDGVTMEQIKRFNGGLFADASALKLSRGQIQMLYQAARSDWQYVEPAIFGTLLERAL
;
A
#
# COMPACT_ATOMS: atom_id res chain seq x y z
N MET A 1 24.07 -5.43 -8.69
CA MET A 1 23.70 -6.68 -9.38
C MET A 1 22.53 -7.25 -8.62
N ALA A 2 21.32 -7.13 -9.16
CA ALA A 2 20.14 -7.75 -8.55
C ALA A 2 20.31 -9.27 -8.64
N GLU A 3 20.23 -9.97 -7.52
CA GLU A 3 19.99 -11.41 -7.53
C GLU A 3 18.72 -11.63 -8.34
N THR A 4 18.84 -12.31 -9.48
CA THR A 4 17.70 -12.75 -10.25
C THR A 4 16.90 -13.67 -9.34
N ASP A 5 15.69 -13.27 -8.95
CA ASP A 5 14.83 -14.07 -8.10
C ASP A 5 14.31 -15.28 -8.89
N THR A 6 15.15 -16.30 -8.99
CA THR A 6 14.88 -17.52 -9.75
C THR A 6 13.65 -18.26 -9.25
N GLN A 7 13.27 -18.12 -7.97
CA GLN A 7 12.09 -18.80 -7.42
C GLN A 7 10.79 -18.22 -7.96
N ALA A 8 10.69 -16.89 -8.04
CA ALA A 8 9.52 -16.24 -8.63
C ALA A 8 9.38 -16.59 -10.12
N ASP A 9 10.50 -16.59 -10.85
CA ASP A 9 10.52 -16.92 -12.27
C ASP A 9 10.12 -18.37 -12.55
N ASP A 10 10.63 -19.32 -11.74
CA ASP A 10 10.27 -20.73 -11.82
C ASP A 10 8.78 -20.96 -11.51
N PHE A 11 8.25 -20.29 -10.48
CA PHE A 11 6.83 -20.36 -10.14
C PHE A 11 5.96 -19.81 -11.28
N ILE A 12 6.32 -18.66 -11.84
CA ILE A 12 5.58 -18.05 -12.95
C ILE A 12 5.61 -18.99 -14.16
N SER A 13 6.78 -19.46 -14.56
CA SER A 13 6.92 -20.37 -15.70
C SER A 13 6.14 -21.67 -15.52
N ARG A 14 6.02 -22.17 -14.28
CA ARG A 14 5.26 -23.39 -13.98
C ARG A 14 3.76 -23.21 -14.19
N TRP A 15 3.21 -22.02 -13.95
CA TRP A 15 1.77 -21.78 -13.87
C TRP A 15 1.18 -20.94 -15.03
N GLN A 16 1.96 -20.09 -15.69
CA GLN A 16 1.50 -19.13 -16.70
C GLN A 16 0.85 -19.80 -17.95
N ASP A 17 1.24 -21.03 -18.27
CA ASP A 17 0.82 -21.76 -19.49
C ASP A 17 0.05 -23.07 -19.21
N LYS A 18 -0.47 -23.25 -17.98
CA LYS A 18 -1.19 -24.48 -17.60
C LYS A 18 -2.69 -24.36 -17.92
N ASP A 19 -3.07 -24.73 -19.15
CA ASP A 19 -4.48 -24.88 -19.59
C ASP A 19 -5.16 -26.16 -19.04
N GLY A 20 -5.07 -26.41 -17.72
CA GLY A 20 -5.75 -27.53 -17.07
C GLY A 20 -7.24 -27.24 -16.82
N THR A 21 -8.07 -28.26 -16.63
CA THR A 21 -9.53 -28.12 -16.43
C THR A 21 -10.00 -28.60 -15.04
N GLU A 22 -9.10 -28.70 -14.06
CA GLU A 22 -9.41 -29.40 -12.80
C GLU A 22 -9.24 -28.50 -11.57
N GLN A 23 -10.26 -28.52 -10.71
CA GLN A 23 -10.27 -27.96 -9.35
C GLN A 23 -9.05 -28.42 -8.51
N SER A 24 -8.42 -29.55 -8.87
CA SER A 24 -7.17 -30.07 -8.28
C SER A 24 -5.99 -29.10 -8.40
N ASN A 25 -5.95 -28.25 -9.43
CA ASN A 25 -4.86 -27.30 -9.64
C ASN A 25 -4.90 -26.12 -8.66
N LEU A 26 -6.07 -25.75 -8.14
CA LEU A 26 -6.20 -24.58 -7.26
C LEU A 26 -5.44 -24.79 -5.94
N GLN A 27 -5.68 -25.92 -5.27
CA GLN A 27 -5.03 -26.20 -3.97
C GLN A 27 -3.51 -26.36 -4.13
N LEU A 28 -3.06 -26.98 -5.23
CA LEU A 28 -1.64 -27.09 -5.55
C LEU A 28 -1.01 -25.71 -5.82
N PHE A 29 -1.66 -24.88 -6.65
CA PHE A 29 -1.23 -23.52 -6.94
C PHE A 29 -1.11 -22.68 -5.67
N LEU A 30 -2.12 -22.70 -4.80
CA LEU A 30 -2.13 -21.93 -3.57
C LEU A 30 -1.09 -22.45 -2.56
N THR A 31 -0.83 -23.76 -2.53
CA THR A 31 0.22 -24.34 -1.69
C THR A 31 1.61 -23.88 -2.13
N GLU A 32 1.89 -23.92 -3.42
CA GLU A 32 3.15 -23.42 -3.99
C GLU A 32 3.27 -21.90 -3.89
N LEU A 33 2.15 -21.16 -3.98
CA LEU A 33 2.13 -19.72 -3.72
C LEU A 33 2.52 -19.44 -2.26
N CYS A 34 2.01 -20.20 -1.29
CA CYS A 34 2.42 -20.05 0.11
C CYS A 34 3.93 -20.27 0.29
N GLU A 35 4.53 -21.24 -0.43
CA GLU A 35 5.98 -21.45 -0.44
C GLU A 35 6.74 -20.26 -1.01
N LEU A 36 6.31 -19.74 -2.16
CA LEU A 36 6.91 -18.56 -2.79
C LEU A 36 6.84 -17.31 -1.88
N LEU A 37 5.73 -17.16 -1.15
CA LEU A 37 5.51 -16.06 -0.22
C LEU A 37 6.19 -16.27 1.14
N ALA A 38 6.78 -17.45 1.37
CA ALA A 38 7.36 -17.87 2.65
C ALA A 38 6.38 -17.70 3.85
N VAL A 39 5.11 -18.06 3.63
CA VAL A 39 4.06 -18.03 4.66
C VAL A 39 3.61 -19.44 5.06
N ASP A 40 2.95 -19.55 6.20
CA ASP A 40 2.34 -20.80 6.63
C ASP A 40 1.39 -21.35 5.55
N LYS A 41 1.30 -22.68 5.48
CA LYS A 41 0.37 -23.40 4.61
C LYS A 41 -0.92 -23.75 5.35
N PRO A 42 -2.05 -23.89 4.63
CA PRO A 42 -3.29 -24.35 5.25
C PRO A 42 -3.13 -25.77 5.81
N VAL A 43 -3.85 -26.04 6.91
CA VAL A 43 -3.86 -27.35 7.56
C VAL A 43 -5.04 -28.20 7.07
N PRO A 44 -5.00 -29.53 7.26
CA PRO A 44 -6.15 -30.38 6.96
C PRO A 44 -7.40 -29.96 7.74
N ALA A 45 -8.56 -30.00 7.08
CA ALA A 45 -9.83 -29.65 7.71
C ALA A 45 -10.25 -30.68 8.77
N ALA A 46 -10.70 -30.18 9.92
CA ALA A 46 -11.34 -30.94 10.99
C ALA A 46 -12.85 -31.08 10.75
N ALA A 47 -13.45 -32.09 11.40
CA ALA A 47 -14.90 -32.29 11.39
C ALA A 47 -15.66 -31.17 12.11
N ASP A 48 -15.07 -30.64 13.19
CA ASP A 48 -15.55 -29.42 13.83
C ASP A 48 -15.14 -28.20 13.00
N ASN A 49 -16.14 -27.50 12.50
CA ASN A 49 -15.92 -26.34 11.64
C ASN A 49 -15.27 -25.18 12.41
N THR A 50 -15.49 -25.09 13.72
CA THR A 50 -14.95 -24.00 14.54
C THR A 50 -13.43 -24.06 14.68
N GLU A 51 -12.82 -25.24 14.51
CA GLU A 51 -11.37 -25.47 14.53
C GLU A 51 -10.69 -25.11 13.20
N ASN A 52 -11.48 -24.98 12.13
CA ASN A 52 -11.00 -24.73 10.77
C ASN A 52 -10.66 -23.25 10.56
N ALA A 53 -9.59 -22.78 11.22
CA ALA A 53 -9.12 -21.40 11.15
C ALA A 53 -8.20 -21.11 9.95
N TYR A 54 -7.54 -22.11 9.37
CA TYR A 54 -6.78 -21.94 8.12
C TYR A 54 -6.79 -23.22 7.28
N VAL A 55 -7.79 -23.37 6.40
CA VAL A 55 -8.04 -24.64 5.69
C VAL A 55 -8.53 -24.38 4.26
N PHE A 56 -8.35 -25.38 3.40
CA PHE A 56 -9.10 -25.47 2.14
C PHE A 56 -10.54 -25.94 2.38
N GLU A 57 -11.44 -25.63 1.45
CA GLU A 57 -12.84 -26.11 1.42
C GLU A 57 -13.57 -25.83 2.74
N ARG A 58 -13.42 -24.62 3.30
CA ARG A 58 -14.06 -24.25 4.57
C ARG A 58 -15.57 -24.20 4.38
N ARG A 59 -16.27 -25.07 5.10
CA ARG A 59 -17.73 -25.13 5.07
C ARG A 59 -18.35 -23.83 5.58
N VAL A 60 -19.36 -23.33 4.87
CA VAL A 60 -20.23 -22.22 5.29
C VAL A 60 -21.68 -22.62 5.09
N ASP A 61 -22.50 -22.44 6.12
CA ASP A 61 -23.92 -22.75 6.08
C ASP A 61 -24.70 -21.47 5.72
N MET A 62 -25.27 -21.42 4.51
CA MET A 62 -25.98 -20.25 3.97
C MET A 62 -27.49 -20.41 4.20
N ALA A 63 -28.02 -19.67 5.18
CA ALA A 63 -29.45 -19.65 5.47
C ALA A 63 -30.23 -18.98 4.32
N GLN A 64 -31.34 -19.61 3.94
CA GLN A 64 -32.30 -19.08 2.98
C GLN A 64 -33.52 -18.49 3.70
N TYR A 65 -34.28 -17.64 2.99
CA TYR A 65 -35.48 -16.98 3.52
C TYR A 65 -36.61 -17.96 3.86
N ASP A 66 -36.61 -19.15 3.26
CA ASP A 66 -37.60 -20.21 3.47
C ASP A 66 -37.22 -21.16 4.63
N GLY A 67 -36.12 -20.87 5.33
CA GLY A 67 -35.60 -21.67 6.43
C GLY A 67 -34.72 -22.84 5.99
N GLN A 68 -34.49 -23.05 4.69
CA GLN A 68 -33.51 -24.02 4.22
C GLN A 68 -32.09 -23.50 4.43
N VAL A 69 -31.13 -24.42 4.50
CA VAL A 69 -29.70 -24.08 4.61
C VAL A 69 -28.97 -24.74 3.44
N ASN A 70 -28.38 -23.91 2.58
CA ASN A 70 -27.47 -24.38 1.55
C ASN A 70 -26.05 -24.42 2.09
N ARG A 71 -25.38 -25.55 1.89
CA ARG A 71 -23.99 -25.69 2.27
C ARG A 71 -23.10 -25.20 1.14
N GLY A 72 -22.27 -24.20 1.43
CA GLY A 72 -21.19 -23.72 0.59
C GLY A 72 -19.81 -24.12 1.13
N PHE A 73 -18.80 -23.98 0.30
CA PHE A 73 -17.40 -24.23 0.65
C PHE A 73 -16.56 -23.08 0.10
N ILE A 74 -15.80 -22.42 0.97
CA ILE A 74 -14.80 -21.43 0.60
C ILE A 74 -13.56 -22.19 0.16
N ASP A 75 -13.02 -21.90 -1.02
CA ASP A 75 -11.86 -22.62 -1.55
C ASP A 75 -10.67 -22.57 -0.60
N LEU A 76 -10.28 -21.37 -0.11
CA LEU A 76 -9.27 -21.21 0.94
C LEU A 76 -9.70 -20.13 1.93
N TYR A 77 -9.75 -20.49 3.22
CA TYR A 77 -10.11 -19.59 4.30
C TYR A 77 -8.98 -19.49 5.30
N ARG A 78 -8.60 -18.26 5.67
CA ARG A 78 -7.76 -17.97 6.84
C ARG A 78 -8.46 -16.96 7.71
N ARG A 79 -8.84 -17.36 8.92
CA ARG A 79 -9.52 -16.53 9.92
C ARG A 79 -8.72 -15.25 10.17
N ASP A 80 -9.45 -14.15 10.34
CA ASP A 80 -8.90 -12.81 10.53
C ASP A 80 -8.05 -12.29 9.37
N CYS A 81 -7.90 -13.04 8.28
CA CYS A 81 -7.07 -12.68 7.14
C CYS A 81 -7.89 -12.52 5.87
N PHE A 82 -8.39 -13.63 5.33
CA PHE A 82 -9.08 -13.60 4.04
C PHE A 82 -10.06 -14.75 3.83
N VAL A 83 -11.02 -14.51 2.94
CA VAL A 83 -11.68 -15.53 2.14
C VAL A 83 -11.09 -15.46 0.73
N LEU A 84 -10.74 -16.61 0.16
CA LEU A 84 -10.25 -16.72 -1.21
C LEU A 84 -11.14 -17.68 -2.00
N GLU A 85 -11.58 -17.21 -3.17
CA GLU A 85 -12.29 -18.00 -4.18
C GLU A 85 -11.43 -18.12 -5.44
N GLY A 86 -11.20 -19.35 -5.89
CA GLY A 86 -10.47 -19.66 -7.11
C GLY A 86 -11.40 -19.97 -8.28
N LYS A 87 -10.96 -19.58 -9.47
CA LYS A 87 -11.50 -20.05 -10.74
C LYS A 87 -10.34 -20.55 -11.58
N GLN A 88 -10.67 -21.45 -12.50
CA GLN A 88 -9.77 -21.81 -13.58
C GLN A 88 -10.54 -21.56 -14.87
N SER A 89 -10.33 -20.39 -15.45
CA SER A 89 -11.07 -19.95 -16.62
C SER A 89 -10.26 -20.18 -17.89
N ASN A 90 -10.84 -20.85 -18.89
CA ASN A 90 -10.23 -20.98 -20.23
C ASN A 90 -10.51 -19.75 -21.11
N LYS A 91 -10.93 -18.63 -20.50
CA LYS A 91 -11.33 -17.42 -21.23
C LYS A 91 -10.12 -16.52 -21.45
N LYS A 92 -10.09 -15.75 -22.53
CA LYS A 92 -9.04 -14.75 -22.74
C LYS A 92 -9.03 -13.74 -21.57
N LEU A 93 -7.86 -13.50 -20.98
CA LEU A 93 -7.67 -12.53 -19.90
C LEU A 93 -8.24 -11.17 -20.32
N ASP A 94 -8.84 -10.43 -19.38
CA ASP A 94 -9.47 -9.13 -19.60
C ASP A 94 -10.63 -9.10 -20.62
N SER A 95 -11.04 -10.24 -21.17
CA SER A 95 -12.24 -10.31 -22.02
C SER A 95 -13.51 -10.09 -21.19
N GLY A 96 -14.59 -9.62 -21.83
CA GLY A 96 -15.88 -9.45 -21.14
C GLY A 96 -16.43 -10.73 -20.53
N GLY A 97 -16.15 -11.89 -21.13
CA GLY A 97 -16.52 -13.19 -20.56
C GLY A 97 -15.69 -13.57 -19.34
N TRP A 98 -14.41 -13.22 -19.34
CA TRP A 98 -13.48 -13.43 -18.23
C TRP A 98 -13.81 -12.52 -17.05
N ASN A 99 -14.01 -11.22 -17.29
CA ASN A 99 -14.42 -10.26 -16.25
C ASN A 99 -15.73 -10.68 -15.57
N LYS A 100 -16.72 -11.20 -16.32
CA LYS A 100 -17.95 -11.77 -15.75
C LYS A 100 -17.72 -13.01 -14.89
N ALA A 101 -16.69 -13.80 -15.18
CA ALA A 101 -16.35 -14.98 -14.37
C ALA A 101 -15.71 -14.55 -13.04
N MET A 102 -14.77 -13.60 -13.10
CA MET A 102 -14.14 -13.01 -11.91
C MET A 102 -15.15 -12.30 -11.01
N LEU A 103 -16.07 -11.52 -11.59
CA LEU A 103 -17.14 -10.87 -10.83
C LEU A 103 -18.03 -11.87 -10.07
N ARG A 104 -18.38 -13.00 -10.70
CA ARG A 104 -19.17 -14.04 -10.02
C ARG A 104 -18.41 -14.71 -8.88
N ALA A 105 -17.11 -14.89 -9.04
CA ALA A 105 -16.25 -15.42 -7.99
C ALA A 105 -16.17 -14.45 -6.80
N TYR A 106 -16.05 -13.15 -7.09
CA TYR A 106 -16.17 -12.10 -6.08
C TYR A 106 -17.53 -12.14 -5.36
N GLU A 107 -18.64 -12.17 -6.11
CA GLU A 107 -20.00 -12.25 -5.54
C GLU A 107 -20.21 -13.50 -4.67
N GLN A 108 -19.62 -14.62 -5.09
CA GLN A 108 -19.66 -15.88 -4.34
C GLN A 108 -18.87 -15.77 -3.03
N ALA A 109 -17.64 -15.24 -3.08
CA ALA A 109 -16.83 -15.01 -1.89
C ALA A 109 -17.51 -14.03 -0.91
N ASP A 110 -18.10 -12.93 -1.40
CA ASP A 110 -18.85 -11.97 -0.59
C ASP A 110 -20.07 -12.63 0.07
N ALA A 111 -20.81 -13.49 -0.66
CA ALA A 111 -21.92 -14.25 -0.10
C ALA A 111 -21.46 -15.20 1.03
N TYR A 112 -20.32 -15.87 0.88
CA TYR A 112 -19.74 -16.69 1.94
C TYR A 112 -19.35 -15.87 3.15
N ILE A 113 -18.66 -14.75 2.97
CA ILE A 113 -18.30 -13.84 4.06
C ILE A 113 -19.56 -13.39 4.81
N ARG A 114 -20.63 -13.01 4.11
CA ARG A 114 -21.90 -12.60 4.75
C ARG A 114 -22.50 -13.73 5.59
N ALA A 115 -22.46 -14.96 5.11
CA ALA A 115 -22.98 -16.14 5.78
C ALA A 115 -22.08 -16.70 6.90
N MET A 116 -20.84 -16.21 7.05
CA MET A 116 -19.97 -16.64 8.15
C MET A 116 -20.55 -16.32 9.54
N PRO A 117 -20.27 -17.15 10.56
CA PRO A 117 -20.72 -16.90 11.93
C PRO A 117 -20.22 -15.55 12.45
N VAL A 118 -21.06 -14.86 13.22
CA VAL A 118 -20.78 -13.49 13.70
C VAL A 118 -19.60 -13.46 14.66
N GLU A 119 -19.50 -14.49 15.50
CA GLU A 119 -18.45 -14.69 16.50
C GLU A 119 -17.04 -14.86 15.92
N GLU A 120 -16.92 -15.27 14.66
CA GLU A 120 -15.62 -15.36 13.97
C GLU A 120 -15.18 -14.01 13.37
N GLY A 121 -16.09 -13.03 13.31
CA GLY A 121 -15.89 -11.77 12.60
C GLY A 121 -15.80 -11.96 11.08
N LYS A 122 -15.73 -10.85 10.34
CA LYS A 122 -15.52 -10.86 8.89
C LYS A 122 -14.03 -10.65 8.60
N PRO A 123 -13.41 -11.32 7.61
CA PRO A 123 -11.99 -11.12 7.32
C PRO A 123 -11.73 -9.76 6.65
N PRO A 124 -10.56 -9.13 6.85
CA PRO A 124 -10.25 -7.84 6.21
C PRO A 124 -10.06 -7.94 4.70
N PHE A 125 -9.74 -9.12 4.15
CA PHE A 125 -9.57 -9.32 2.70
C PHE A 125 -10.54 -10.32 2.08
N LEU A 126 -10.90 -10.04 0.84
CA LEU A 126 -11.54 -10.97 -0.10
C LEU A 126 -10.58 -11.09 -1.29
N ILE A 127 -10.18 -12.31 -1.63
CA ILE A 127 -9.26 -12.61 -2.72
C ILE A 127 -10.00 -13.44 -3.77
N VAL A 128 -9.80 -13.09 -5.04
CA VAL A 128 -10.25 -13.92 -6.17
C VAL A 128 -9.05 -14.28 -7.02
N THR A 129 -8.88 -15.55 -7.38
CA THR A 129 -7.78 -15.95 -8.28
C THR A 129 -8.28 -16.66 -9.52
N ASP A 130 -7.73 -16.31 -10.68
CA ASP A 130 -7.75 -17.19 -11.86
C ASP A 130 -6.41 -17.92 -11.86
N VAL A 131 -6.44 -19.22 -11.60
CA VAL A 131 -5.24 -20.04 -11.31
C VAL A 131 -4.19 -19.85 -12.39
N GLY A 132 -2.98 -19.45 -11.98
CA GLY A 132 -1.84 -19.23 -12.88
C GLY A 132 -1.96 -17.99 -13.78
N ARG A 133 -2.92 -17.09 -13.52
CA ARG A 133 -3.19 -15.96 -14.43
C ARG A 133 -3.34 -14.64 -13.69
N SER A 134 -4.17 -14.62 -12.63
CA SER A 134 -4.37 -13.40 -11.85
C SER A 134 -4.76 -13.65 -10.41
N ILE A 135 -4.48 -12.66 -9.57
CA ILE A 135 -4.93 -12.55 -8.18
C ILE A 135 -5.56 -11.15 -8.03
N GLU A 136 -6.84 -11.09 -7.73
CA GLU A 136 -7.58 -9.86 -7.46
C GLU A 136 -7.77 -9.69 -5.95
N LEU A 137 -7.47 -8.50 -5.45
CA LEU A 137 -7.46 -8.17 -4.03
C LEU A 137 -8.53 -7.14 -3.70
N PHE A 138 -9.33 -7.42 -2.68
CA PHE A 138 -10.32 -6.48 -2.17
C PHE A 138 -10.22 -6.42 -0.65
N SER A 139 -10.41 -5.24 -0.08
CA SER A 139 -10.30 -5.01 1.36
C SER A 139 -11.56 -4.38 1.95
N GLU A 140 -11.82 -4.70 3.22
CA GLU A 140 -12.82 -4.06 4.07
C GLU A 140 -12.26 -4.02 5.51
N PHE A 141 -11.38 -3.05 5.77
CA PHE A 141 -10.63 -2.98 7.04
C PHE A 141 -11.51 -2.66 8.27
N SER A 142 -12.76 -2.19 8.10
CA SER A 142 -13.67 -2.02 9.25
C SER A 142 -14.22 -3.35 9.76
N ARG A 143 -14.15 -4.40 8.94
CA ARG A 143 -14.64 -5.77 9.22
C ARG A 143 -16.11 -5.79 9.64
N SER A 144 -16.88 -4.80 9.16
CA SER A 144 -18.31 -4.62 9.44
C SER A 144 -19.21 -5.48 8.55
N GLY A 145 -18.66 -6.06 7.48
CA GLY A 145 -19.45 -6.76 6.46
C GLY A 145 -20.04 -5.80 5.42
N SER A 146 -19.46 -4.60 5.33
CA SER A 146 -19.69 -3.65 4.24
C SER A 146 -19.12 -4.18 2.92
N THR A 147 -19.25 -3.41 1.84
CA THR A 147 -18.72 -3.81 0.53
C THR A 147 -17.18 -3.86 0.56
N TYR A 148 -16.62 -4.99 0.13
CA TYR A 148 -15.18 -5.08 -0.15
C TYR A 148 -14.84 -4.24 -1.38
N ILE A 149 -13.85 -3.37 -1.26
CA ILE A 149 -13.42 -2.48 -2.34
C ILE A 149 -12.06 -2.90 -2.89
N PRO A 150 -11.77 -2.62 -4.18
CA PRO A 150 -10.46 -2.90 -4.77
C PRO A 150 -9.30 -2.39 -3.90
N PHE A 151 -8.31 -3.25 -3.64
CA PHE A 151 -7.12 -2.93 -2.86
C PHE A 151 -5.84 -3.14 -3.68
N PRO A 152 -4.86 -2.23 -3.66
CA PRO A 152 -4.84 -0.97 -2.89
C PRO A 152 -5.75 0.11 -3.50
N ASP A 153 -6.10 -0.03 -4.78
CA ASP A 153 -6.96 0.87 -5.52
C ASP A 153 -7.58 0.16 -6.73
N SER A 154 -8.52 0.82 -7.41
CA SER A 154 -9.25 0.25 -8.56
C SER A 154 -8.39 -0.05 -9.79
N SER A 155 -7.22 0.57 -9.93
CA SER A 155 -6.30 0.36 -11.06
C SER A 155 -5.30 -0.76 -10.82
N SER A 156 -4.94 -1.02 -9.55
CA SER A 156 -3.86 -1.93 -9.18
C SER A 156 -4.32 -3.21 -8.47
N HIS A 157 -5.62 -3.35 -8.16
CA HIS A 157 -6.14 -4.51 -7.42
C HIS A 157 -6.03 -5.86 -8.14
N ARG A 158 -5.84 -5.86 -9.46
CA ARG A 158 -5.70 -7.06 -10.27
C ARG A 158 -4.23 -7.31 -10.58
N LEU A 159 -3.63 -8.20 -9.82
CA LEU A 159 -2.26 -8.65 -10.03
C LEU A 159 -2.26 -9.73 -11.09
N LYS A 160 -1.55 -9.52 -12.20
CA LYS A 160 -1.22 -10.60 -13.13
C LYS A 160 -0.12 -11.48 -12.53
N LEU A 161 0.00 -12.73 -12.97
CA LEU A 161 0.97 -13.66 -12.38
C LEU A 161 2.41 -13.12 -12.42
N GLU A 162 2.77 -12.38 -13.46
CA GLU A 162 4.10 -11.79 -13.63
C GLU A 162 4.43 -10.74 -12.57
N ALA A 163 3.43 -10.16 -11.89
CA ALA A 163 3.65 -9.24 -10.79
C ALA A 163 4.39 -9.91 -9.61
N LEU A 164 4.34 -11.25 -9.50
CA LEU A 164 5.06 -11.98 -8.46
C LEU A 164 6.59 -11.91 -8.60
N ARG A 165 7.13 -11.45 -9.75
CA ARG A 165 8.57 -11.15 -9.89
C ARG A 165 9.01 -10.06 -8.92
N TYR A 166 8.12 -9.14 -8.61
CA TYR A 166 8.41 -7.98 -7.78
C TYR A 166 8.37 -8.35 -6.28
N PRO A 167 9.48 -8.15 -5.54
CA PRO A 167 9.52 -8.45 -4.10
C PRO A 167 8.46 -7.73 -3.29
N GLU A 168 8.11 -6.49 -3.65
CA GLU A 168 7.08 -5.70 -2.98
C GLU A 168 5.68 -6.29 -3.14
N THR A 169 5.37 -6.89 -4.29
CA THR A 169 4.09 -7.58 -4.51
C THR A 169 4.02 -8.83 -3.62
N ARG A 170 5.10 -9.60 -3.54
CA ARG A 170 5.17 -10.77 -2.66
C ARG A 170 5.11 -10.38 -1.18
N ALA A 171 5.79 -9.31 -0.78
CA ALA A 171 5.73 -8.80 0.58
C ALA A 171 4.32 -8.34 0.97
N MET A 172 3.59 -7.69 0.05
CA MET A 172 2.19 -7.31 0.25
C MET A 172 1.30 -8.55 0.41
N LEU A 173 1.41 -9.54 -0.47
CA LEU A 173 0.64 -10.78 -0.37
C LEU A 173 0.97 -11.54 0.93
N ALA A 174 2.25 -11.63 1.30
CA ALA A 174 2.67 -12.24 2.56
C ALA A 174 2.08 -11.51 3.78
N ALA A 175 1.99 -10.18 3.73
CA ALA A 175 1.33 -9.39 4.77
C ALA A 175 -0.19 -9.68 4.84
N ILE A 176 -0.88 -9.89 3.71
CA ILE A 176 -2.30 -10.31 3.72
C ILE A 176 -2.47 -11.65 4.46
N TRP A 177 -1.52 -12.58 4.30
CA TRP A 177 -1.53 -13.85 5.01
C TRP A 177 -1.22 -13.70 6.50
N ALA A 178 -0.23 -12.90 6.88
CA ALA A 178 0.31 -12.90 8.24
C ALA A 178 -0.23 -11.79 9.16
N ASP A 179 -0.35 -10.57 8.65
CA ASP A 179 -0.78 -9.38 9.39
C ASP A 179 -1.49 -8.40 8.43
N PRO A 180 -2.71 -8.75 7.98
CA PRO A 180 -3.44 -7.95 6.98
C PRO A 180 -3.72 -6.53 7.48
N GLU A 181 -3.90 -6.33 8.78
CA GLU A 181 -4.15 -5.04 9.40
C GLU A 181 -2.98 -4.06 9.25
N SER A 182 -1.75 -4.55 9.03
CA SER A 182 -0.59 -3.72 8.69
C SER A 182 -0.72 -3.01 7.33
N LEU A 183 -1.65 -3.47 6.49
CA LEU A 183 -1.95 -2.92 5.18
C LEU A 183 -3.04 -1.84 5.22
N ASP A 184 -3.71 -1.65 6.36
CA ASP A 184 -4.74 -0.62 6.52
C ASP A 184 -4.14 0.78 6.32
N PRO A 185 -4.54 1.52 5.27
CA PRO A 185 -4.04 2.86 5.00
C PRO A 185 -4.24 3.82 6.18
N SER A 186 -5.32 3.64 6.96
CA SER A 186 -5.61 4.48 8.13
C SER A 186 -4.55 4.32 9.24
N LYS A 187 -4.05 3.10 9.43
CA LYS A 187 -2.99 2.79 10.40
C LYS A 187 -1.62 3.24 9.91
N ARG A 188 -1.35 3.09 8.61
CA ARG A 188 -0.10 3.59 7.99
C ARG A 188 -0.03 5.11 8.07
N SER A 189 -1.08 5.81 7.66
CA SER A 189 -1.16 7.28 7.74
C SER A 189 -0.99 7.75 9.20
N ALA A 190 -1.65 7.12 10.18
CA ALA A 190 -1.52 7.51 11.58
C ALA A 190 -0.10 7.30 12.16
N LYS A 191 0.57 6.19 11.80
CA LYS A 191 1.95 5.90 12.26
C LYS A 191 2.97 6.83 11.61
N VAL A 192 2.86 7.03 10.30
CA VAL A 192 3.71 7.94 9.51
C VAL A 192 3.53 9.38 10.01
N THR A 193 2.29 9.83 10.18
CA THR A 193 1.95 11.16 10.71
C THR A 193 2.55 11.41 12.10
N ARG A 194 2.51 10.44 13.02
CA ARG A 194 3.12 10.59 14.37
C ARG A 194 4.65 10.68 14.33
N ALA A 195 5.29 9.80 13.56
CA ALA A 195 6.75 9.79 13.47
C ALA A 195 7.26 11.11 12.84
N ILE A 196 6.61 11.57 11.78
CA ILE A 196 6.86 12.86 11.14
C ILE A 196 6.66 14.01 12.12
N ALA A 197 5.52 14.04 12.83
CA ALA A 197 5.20 15.10 13.80
C ALA A 197 6.31 15.27 14.85
N ASN A 198 6.90 14.18 15.33
CA ASN A 198 7.99 14.24 16.30
C ASN A 198 9.26 14.89 15.73
N HIS A 199 9.67 14.55 14.51
CA HIS A 199 10.84 15.16 13.86
C HIS A 199 10.61 16.65 13.58
N LEU A 200 9.42 17.00 13.09
CA LEU A 200 9.05 18.38 12.79
C LEU A 200 8.91 19.22 14.05
N ALA A 201 8.34 18.69 15.14
CA ALA A 201 8.27 19.38 16.43
C ALA A 201 9.66 19.64 17.01
N GLY A 202 10.58 18.67 16.89
CA GLY A 202 11.98 18.85 17.27
C GLY A 202 12.66 19.97 16.47
N LEU A 203 12.43 20.00 15.15
CA LEU A 203 12.96 21.02 14.26
C LEU A 203 12.35 22.40 14.55
N ALA A 204 11.02 22.52 14.67
CA ALA A 204 10.29 23.75 14.98
C ALA A 204 10.82 24.39 16.26
N LYS A 205 10.82 23.63 17.37
CA LYS A 205 11.32 24.08 18.68
C LYS A 205 12.79 24.51 18.65
N SER A 206 13.60 23.92 17.77
CA SER A 206 15.00 24.34 17.60
C SER A 206 15.14 25.67 16.86
N LEU A 207 14.26 25.95 15.89
CA LEU A 207 14.26 27.15 15.06
C LEU A 207 13.62 28.35 15.78
N GLU A 208 12.59 28.12 16.58
CA GLU A 208 11.90 29.17 17.36
C GLU A 208 12.80 29.84 18.42
N LYS A 209 13.97 29.25 18.71
CA LYS A 209 15.00 29.91 19.52
C LYS A 209 15.61 31.13 18.83
N PHE A 210 15.50 31.21 17.51
CA PHE A 210 16.15 32.23 16.68
C PHE A 210 15.20 32.95 15.72
N HIS A 211 13.97 32.44 15.53
CA HIS A 211 12.98 32.94 14.59
C HIS A 211 11.58 32.97 15.22
N SER A 212 10.66 33.78 14.69
CA SER A 212 9.27 33.78 15.15
C SER A 212 8.52 32.52 14.69
N ALA A 213 7.51 32.10 15.47
CA ALA A 213 6.66 30.95 15.13
C ALA A 213 6.04 31.07 13.72
N GLU A 214 5.65 32.27 13.30
CA GLU A 214 5.11 32.53 11.96
C GLU A 214 6.12 32.22 10.84
N VAL A 215 7.38 32.66 11.01
CA VAL A 215 8.47 32.41 10.05
C VAL A 215 8.82 30.92 10.02
N VAL A 216 8.90 30.28 11.19
CA VAL A 216 9.17 28.84 11.31
C VAL A 216 8.04 28.03 10.67
N GLY A 217 6.79 28.34 10.97
CA GLY A 217 5.62 27.67 10.42
C GLY A 217 5.56 27.75 8.90
N THR A 218 5.80 28.92 8.32
CA THR A 218 5.84 29.11 6.86
C THR A 218 6.98 28.32 6.21
N PHE A 219 8.17 28.34 6.82
CA PHE A 219 9.32 27.56 6.34
C PHE A 219 9.06 26.05 6.38
N LEU A 220 8.50 25.54 7.48
CA LEU A 220 8.17 24.13 7.63
C LEU A 220 7.06 23.71 6.67
N MET A 221 6.06 24.56 6.43
CA MET A 221 4.99 24.31 5.45
C MET A 221 5.54 24.12 4.03
N ARG A 222 6.53 24.93 3.63
CA ARG A 222 7.21 24.76 2.33
C ARG A 222 7.97 23.44 2.29
N CYS A 223 8.72 23.10 3.34
CA CYS A 223 9.44 21.83 3.41
C CYS A 223 8.47 20.63 3.31
N LEU A 224 7.38 20.66 4.08
CA LEU A 224 6.30 19.66 4.06
C LEU A 224 5.77 19.45 2.65
N PHE A 225 5.43 20.54 1.98
CA PHE A 225 4.88 20.47 0.63
C PHE A 225 5.92 19.95 -0.37
N THR A 226 7.21 20.28 -0.23
CA THR A 226 8.27 19.75 -1.08
C THR A 226 8.44 18.23 -0.92
N MET A 227 8.42 17.71 0.31
CA MET A 227 8.45 16.26 0.57
C MET A 227 7.22 15.54 -0.01
N PHE A 228 6.03 16.12 0.18
CA PHE A 228 4.81 15.59 -0.44
C PHE A 228 4.89 15.59 -1.98
N ALA A 229 5.43 16.65 -2.58
CA ALA A 229 5.49 16.79 -4.02
C ALA A 229 6.39 15.76 -4.71
N GLU A 230 7.50 15.33 -4.09
CA GLU A 230 8.34 14.26 -4.65
C GLU A 230 7.64 12.90 -4.59
N ASP A 231 6.95 12.58 -3.50
CA ASP A 231 6.32 11.27 -3.32
C ASP A 231 5.05 11.07 -4.17
N VAL A 232 4.31 12.15 -4.45
CA VAL A 232 3.15 12.09 -5.37
C VAL A 232 3.51 12.30 -6.84
N GLY A 233 4.81 12.37 -7.17
CA GLY A 233 5.30 12.48 -8.55
C GLY A 233 5.10 13.86 -9.19
N LEU A 234 5.00 14.93 -8.39
CA LEU A 234 5.01 16.30 -8.88
C LEU A 234 6.45 16.84 -9.06
N LEU A 235 7.40 16.30 -8.31
CA LEU A 235 8.84 16.46 -8.48
C LEU A 235 9.46 15.11 -8.88
N PRO A 236 10.70 15.11 -9.43
CA PRO A 236 11.45 13.87 -9.60
C PRO A 236 11.56 13.14 -8.26
N LYS A 237 11.37 11.83 -8.30
CA LYS A 237 11.36 10.97 -7.11
C LYS A 237 12.65 11.15 -6.31
N ASP A 238 12.52 11.26 -4.98
CA ASP A 238 13.60 11.41 -4.00
C ASP A 238 14.48 12.67 -4.18
N SER A 239 14.14 13.61 -5.08
CA SER A 239 14.99 14.75 -5.42
C SER A 239 15.28 15.70 -4.26
N PHE A 240 14.30 15.96 -3.40
CA PHE A 240 14.46 16.78 -2.20
C PHE A 240 15.14 15.98 -1.09
N THR A 241 14.77 14.71 -0.91
CA THR A 241 15.43 13.81 0.03
C THR A 241 16.93 13.70 -0.24
N ASP A 242 17.33 13.48 -1.49
CA ASP A 242 18.73 13.41 -1.93
C ASP A 242 19.44 14.76 -1.77
N LEU A 243 18.73 15.87 -1.99
CA LEU A 243 19.28 17.20 -1.75
C LEU A 243 19.63 17.39 -0.27
N LEU A 244 18.74 17.01 0.64
CA LEU A 244 18.96 17.09 2.08
C LEU A 244 20.12 16.20 2.54
N GLU A 245 20.25 15.00 1.98
CA GLU A 245 21.38 14.12 2.24
C GLU A 245 22.72 14.77 1.86
N ARG A 246 22.82 15.34 0.65
CA ARG A 246 24.02 16.06 0.20
C ARG A 246 24.36 17.28 1.05
N LEU A 247 23.33 17.97 1.58
CA LEU A 247 23.49 19.16 2.40
C LEU A 247 23.89 18.84 3.85
N HIS A 248 23.80 17.58 4.28
CA HIS A 248 24.13 17.16 5.63
C HIS A 248 25.54 17.58 6.06
N ASP A 249 26.53 17.42 5.19
CA ASP A 249 27.92 17.80 5.47
C ASP A 249 28.29 19.20 4.93
N LYS A 250 27.31 19.96 4.43
CA LYS A 250 27.47 21.33 3.90
C LYS A 250 26.33 22.26 4.34
N PRO A 251 26.12 22.44 5.66
CA PRO A 251 24.98 23.20 6.18
C PRO A 251 24.92 24.66 5.69
N GLU A 252 26.06 25.27 5.40
CA GLU A 252 26.15 26.61 4.81
C GLU A 252 25.51 26.72 3.42
N SER A 253 25.42 25.61 2.70
CA SER A 253 24.80 25.53 1.38
C SER A 253 23.30 25.28 1.43
N PHE A 254 22.73 24.99 2.61
CA PHE A 254 21.32 24.61 2.74
C PHE A 254 20.37 25.68 2.22
N ALA A 255 20.44 26.89 2.78
CA ALA A 255 19.49 27.94 2.44
C ALA A 255 19.55 28.33 0.95
N PRO A 256 20.74 28.56 0.34
CA PRO A 256 20.82 28.84 -1.10
C PRO A 256 20.26 27.73 -1.98
N ALA A 257 20.53 26.46 -1.66
CA ALA A 257 20.07 25.34 -2.48
C ALA A 257 18.55 25.15 -2.42
N VAL A 258 17.97 25.22 -1.21
CA VAL A 258 16.52 25.09 -1.04
C VAL A 258 15.77 26.30 -1.62
N GLN A 259 16.30 27.52 -1.47
CA GLN A 259 15.75 28.73 -2.11
C GLN A 259 15.72 28.60 -3.64
N HIS A 260 16.78 28.05 -4.23
CA HIS A 260 16.83 27.80 -5.67
C HIS A 260 15.73 26.83 -6.12
N LEU A 261 15.59 25.69 -5.43
CA LEU A 261 14.53 24.71 -5.73
C LEU A 261 13.14 25.35 -5.62
N TRP A 262 12.85 26.09 -4.54
CA TRP A 262 11.55 26.73 -4.35
C TRP A 262 11.26 27.83 -5.38
N THR A 263 12.29 28.54 -5.85
CA THR A 263 12.15 29.50 -6.95
C THR A 263 11.73 28.79 -8.24
N LEU A 264 12.36 27.66 -8.55
CA LEU A 264 11.98 26.81 -9.69
C LEU A 264 10.56 26.25 -9.53
N MET A 265 10.18 25.79 -8.33
CA MET A 265 8.80 25.33 -8.06
C MET A 265 7.78 26.46 -8.27
N ASN A 266 8.08 27.70 -7.88
CA ASN A 266 7.16 28.84 -8.04
C ASN A 266 6.98 29.30 -9.50
N ALA A 267 8.07 29.29 -10.28
CA ALA A 267 8.06 29.78 -11.66
C ALA A 267 7.79 28.69 -12.69
N GLY A 268 8.12 27.43 -12.37
CA GLY A 268 8.40 26.38 -13.35
C GLY A 268 9.72 26.64 -14.09
N GLY A 269 10.35 25.59 -14.61
CA GLY A 269 11.61 25.75 -15.34
C GLY A 269 12.41 24.48 -15.47
N TYR A 270 13.52 24.58 -16.19
CA TYR A 270 14.48 23.49 -16.32
C TYR A 270 15.51 23.57 -15.18
N ASP A 271 15.68 22.48 -14.44
CA ASP A 271 16.71 22.36 -13.43
C ASP A 271 17.98 21.74 -14.03
N GLY A 272 19.07 22.49 -14.09
CA GLY A 272 20.35 22.02 -14.61
C GLY A 272 21.08 21.03 -13.71
N VAL A 273 20.66 20.87 -12.45
CA VAL A 273 21.27 19.90 -11.52
C VAL A 273 20.67 18.51 -11.72
N THR A 274 19.34 18.43 -11.73
CA THR A 274 18.61 17.17 -11.95
C THR A 274 18.41 16.85 -13.43
N MET A 275 18.65 17.81 -14.33
CA MET A 275 18.37 17.74 -15.77
C MET A 275 16.88 17.53 -16.10
N GLU A 276 16.00 17.98 -15.21
CA GLU A 276 14.56 17.74 -15.25
C GLU A 276 13.75 19.02 -15.48
N GLN A 277 12.55 18.87 -16.03
CA GLN A 277 11.60 19.96 -16.21
C GLN A 277 10.66 20.04 -14.99
N ILE A 278 10.85 21.04 -14.13
CA ILE A 278 10.00 21.28 -12.97
C ILE A 278 8.74 22.05 -13.39
N LYS A 279 7.57 21.51 -13.00
CA LYS A 279 6.27 22.16 -13.21
C LYS A 279 6.11 23.35 -12.29
N ARG A 280 5.31 24.32 -12.73
CA ARG A 280 4.93 25.47 -11.91
C ARG A 280 3.88 25.06 -10.87
N PHE A 281 4.17 25.32 -9.60
CA PHE A 281 3.25 25.14 -8.48
C PHE A 281 2.50 26.45 -8.22
N ASN A 282 1.17 26.40 -8.35
CA ASN A 282 0.29 27.55 -8.10
C ASN A 282 -0.08 27.65 -6.60
N GLY A 283 -0.51 28.84 -6.14
CA GLY A 283 -1.04 29.01 -4.78
C GLY A 283 -0.19 29.86 -3.82
N GLY A 284 0.89 30.50 -4.30
CA GLY A 284 1.62 31.54 -3.55
C GLY A 284 2.53 31.04 -2.42
N LEU A 285 2.46 29.76 -2.05
CA LEU A 285 3.28 29.16 -0.98
C LEU A 285 4.79 29.39 -1.20
N PHE A 286 5.25 29.30 -2.45
CA PHE A 286 6.65 29.47 -2.85
C PHE A 286 6.97 30.87 -3.40
N ALA A 287 6.07 31.85 -3.31
CA ALA A 287 6.26 33.16 -3.95
C ALA A 287 7.49 33.94 -3.43
N ASP A 288 7.75 33.87 -2.13
CA ASP A 288 8.92 34.50 -1.48
C ASP A 288 10.15 33.57 -1.48
N ALA A 289 9.95 32.26 -1.68
CA ALA A 289 10.96 31.21 -1.72
C ALA A 289 12.03 31.23 -0.59
N SER A 290 11.83 31.98 0.49
CA SER A 290 12.82 32.16 1.55
C SER A 290 13.02 30.87 2.36
N ALA A 291 14.27 30.42 2.44
CA ALA A 291 14.71 29.32 3.30
C ALA A 291 15.55 29.80 4.48
N LEU A 292 15.35 29.18 5.65
CA LEU A 292 16.13 29.40 6.85
C LEU A 292 17.47 28.67 6.78
N LYS A 293 18.49 29.20 7.47
CA LYS A 293 19.76 28.49 7.65
C LYS A 293 19.55 27.38 8.68
N LEU A 294 19.95 26.15 8.34
CA LEU A 294 19.89 25.01 9.24
C LEU A 294 21.30 24.56 9.64
N SER A 295 21.45 24.17 10.90
CA SER A 295 22.61 23.41 11.36
C SER A 295 22.55 21.96 10.87
N ARG A 296 23.68 21.25 10.92
CA ARG A 296 23.76 19.82 10.57
C ARG A 296 22.69 18.97 11.27
N GLY A 297 22.49 19.18 12.57
CA GLY A 297 21.47 18.46 13.34
C GLY A 297 20.04 18.77 12.89
N GLN A 298 19.76 20.00 12.48
CA GLN A 298 18.45 20.40 11.94
C GLN A 298 18.20 19.83 10.55
N ILE A 299 19.22 19.81 9.68
CA ILE A 299 19.15 19.15 8.37
C ILE A 299 18.90 17.65 8.56
N GLN A 300 19.57 17.02 9.51
CA GLN A 300 19.35 15.61 9.83
C GLN A 300 17.91 15.32 10.28
N MET A 301 17.29 16.19 11.09
CA MET A 301 15.87 16.04 11.47
C MET A 301 14.94 16.17 10.27
N LEU A 302 15.20 17.14 9.38
CA LEU A 302 14.40 17.33 8.17
C LEU A 302 14.55 16.16 7.19
N TYR A 303 15.78 15.65 7.03
CA TYR A 303 16.06 14.47 6.21
C TYR A 303 15.33 13.21 6.71
N GLN A 304 15.27 12.99 8.03
CA GLN A 304 14.49 11.85 8.56
C GLN A 304 13.00 11.98 8.28
N ALA A 305 12.45 13.21 8.28
CA ALA A 305 11.08 13.44 7.87
C ALA A 305 10.88 13.19 6.36
N ALA A 306 11.83 13.60 5.52
CA ALA A 306 11.77 13.43 4.07
C ALA A 306 11.79 11.96 3.64
N ARG A 307 12.49 11.09 4.38
CA ARG A 307 12.50 9.63 4.13
C ARG A 307 11.21 8.89 4.46
N SER A 308 10.20 9.58 5.01
CA SER A 308 8.90 8.98 5.27
C SER A 308 8.07 8.95 3.98
N ASP A 309 7.10 8.03 3.89
CA ASP A 309 6.21 7.96 2.72
C ASP A 309 5.05 8.95 2.85
N TRP A 310 5.15 10.07 2.13
CA TRP A 310 4.17 11.16 2.13
C TRP A 310 2.99 10.91 1.19
N GLN A 311 3.01 9.84 0.38
CA GLN A 311 1.90 9.50 -0.52
C GLN A 311 0.60 9.20 0.26
N TYR A 312 0.72 8.73 1.50
CA TYR A 312 -0.39 8.40 2.39
C TYR A 312 -0.74 9.52 3.39
N VAL A 313 -0.14 10.70 3.25
CA VAL A 313 -0.39 11.86 4.12
C VAL A 313 -1.29 12.85 3.38
N GLU A 314 -2.49 13.10 3.92
CA GLU A 314 -3.42 14.06 3.32
C GLU A 314 -2.94 15.51 3.49
N PRO A 315 -2.86 16.34 2.44
CA PRO A 315 -2.42 17.74 2.57
C PRO A 315 -3.20 18.57 3.60
N ALA A 316 -4.48 18.22 3.85
CA ALA A 316 -5.32 18.88 4.84
C ALA A 316 -4.76 18.80 6.27
N ILE A 317 -3.93 17.79 6.59
CA ILE A 317 -3.38 17.63 7.93
C ILE A 317 -2.13 18.49 8.19
N PHE A 318 -1.54 19.12 7.16
CA PHE A 318 -0.31 19.91 7.32
C PHE A 318 -0.47 21.05 8.33
N GLY A 319 -1.62 21.73 8.34
CA GLY A 319 -1.94 22.74 9.35
C GLY A 319 -1.94 22.17 10.76
N THR A 320 -2.63 21.04 10.96
CA THR A 320 -2.70 20.38 12.28
C THR A 320 -1.36 19.79 12.74
N LEU A 321 -0.50 19.37 11.81
CA LEU A 321 0.86 18.94 12.09
C LEU A 321 1.71 20.11 12.59
N LEU A 322 1.57 21.29 11.99
CA LEU A 322 2.25 22.50 12.42
C LEU A 322 1.72 23.00 13.76
N GLU A 323 0.40 23.03 13.98
CA GLU A 323 -0.21 23.40 15.27
C GLU A 323 0.20 22.49 16.43
N ARG A 324 0.57 21.22 16.16
CA ARG A 324 1.09 20.30 17.17
C ARG A 324 2.60 20.41 17.36
N ALA A 325 3.30 20.99 16.39
CA ALA A 325 4.75 21.12 16.39
C ALA A 325 5.23 22.46 16.98
N LEU A 326 4.40 23.51 16.87
CA LEU A 326 4.55 24.84 17.44
C LEU A 326 3.88 24.89 18.84
#